data_AF-A0A971CCI0-F1
#
_entry.id   AF-A0A971CCI0-F1
#
_cell.length_a   1.000
_cell.length_b   1.000
_cell.length_c   1.000
_cell.angle_alpha   90.00
_cell.angle_beta   90.00
_cell.angle_gamma   90.00
#
_symmetry.space_group_name_H-M   'P 1'
#
loop_
_entity.id
_entity.type
_entity.pdbx_description
1 polymer ?
#
loop_
_entity_poly.entity_id
_entity_poly.type
_entity_poly.pdbx_seq_one_letter_code
_entity_poly.pdbx_strand_id
1 'polypeptide(L)'
;MDPRSGITRREALHGAARAALLLAVAGGSAACADRSSPRGSSAAPGTGDAADATSGAPSAIPTGPLAWTSVEQTDAAFPVNVSVLVRGDQAVLVDAGHEGSVDSIGTALTGVGVGWESVRYVILTHRHDDHTSGLAEVLERAPAAVPMAAELEVPEIVSPRPITPLRDGDEVFGLKIIDSPGHTQGTISVYDPQARLLVASGAMSRLGSRQGGGLVGSNPAGTFDQPQAADSIRRLADLDVRTVLFGHGKPLTKGADRAIDDLAASL
;
A
#
# COMPACT_ATOMS: atom_id res chain seq x y z
N MET A 1 -26.27 62.34 -1.09
CA MET A 1 -26.74 62.36 -2.48
C MET A 1 -26.56 60.96 -3.06
N ASP A 2 -27.65 60.33 -3.48
CA ASP A 2 -27.80 59.08 -4.26
C ASP A 2 -28.48 59.51 -5.59
N PRO A 3 -28.22 58.88 -6.76
CA PRO A 3 -29.09 57.77 -7.22
C PRO A 3 -28.40 56.64 -8.04
N ARG A 4 -28.55 55.40 -7.57
CA ARG A 4 -29.07 54.16 -8.20
C ARG A 4 -28.87 53.81 -9.70
N SER A 5 -28.52 52.54 -9.91
CA SER A 5 -29.17 51.48 -10.77
C SER A 5 -28.10 50.64 -11.50
N GLY A 6 -28.11 49.30 -11.60
CA GLY A 6 -29.06 48.24 -11.26
C GLY A 6 -29.15 47.24 -12.43
N ILE A 7 -28.45 46.10 -12.40
CA ILE A 7 -28.62 44.93 -13.30
C ILE A 7 -28.26 43.67 -12.49
N THR A 8 -29.23 43.09 -11.75
CA THR A 8 -30.11 41.94 -12.05
C THR A 8 -29.50 40.54 -11.91
N ARG A 9 -30.10 39.82 -10.96
CA ARG A 9 -30.00 38.41 -10.59
C ARG A 9 -30.48 37.50 -11.71
N ARG A 10 -29.57 36.91 -12.51
CA ARG A 10 -29.86 35.77 -13.38
C ARG A 10 -28.58 35.01 -13.72
N GLU A 11 -28.18 34.10 -12.84
CA GLU A 11 -27.44 32.86 -13.15
C GLU A 11 -27.43 31.98 -11.89
N ALA A 12 -28.61 31.47 -11.60
CA ALA A 12 -28.82 30.33 -10.74
C ALA A 12 -29.62 29.33 -11.57
N LEU A 13 -29.30 28.04 -11.41
CA LEU A 13 -29.89 26.84 -12.05
C LEU A 13 -29.19 26.44 -13.37
N HIS A 14 -28.36 25.40 -13.33
CA HIS A 14 -28.68 24.04 -13.78
C HIS A 14 -27.42 23.16 -13.66
N GLY A 15 -27.56 21.97 -13.05
CA GLY A 15 -26.46 20.99 -13.00
C GLY A 15 -26.46 20.09 -11.77
N ALA A 16 -27.64 19.66 -11.29
CA ALA A 16 -27.75 18.60 -10.30
C ALA A 16 -28.47 17.40 -10.91
N ALA A 17 -28.02 16.20 -10.50
CA ALA A 17 -28.62 14.88 -10.67
C ALA A 17 -28.07 14.02 -11.84
N ARG A 18 -27.30 12.97 -11.51
CA ARG A 18 -27.81 11.59 -11.34
C ARG A 18 -26.65 10.58 -11.40
N ALA A 19 -26.34 9.93 -10.28
CA ALA A 19 -25.80 8.56 -10.29
C ALA A 19 -26.55 7.79 -9.19
N ALA A 20 -27.20 6.71 -9.59
CA ALA A 20 -28.19 5.99 -8.84
C ALA A 20 -27.56 4.99 -7.87
N LEU A 21 -28.07 4.99 -6.64
CA LEU A 21 -27.93 3.95 -5.63
C LEU A 21 -28.81 2.76 -6.03
N LEU A 22 -28.21 1.59 -6.23
CA LEU A 22 -28.93 0.32 -6.37
C LEU A 22 -28.73 -0.51 -5.09
N LEU A 23 -29.70 -0.41 -4.18
CA LEU A 23 -29.99 -1.42 -3.18
C LEU A 23 -30.71 -2.58 -3.88
N ALA A 24 -30.16 -3.79 -3.80
CA ALA A 24 -30.91 -5.01 -4.04
C ALA A 24 -31.12 -5.73 -2.69
N VAL A 25 -32.34 -5.60 -2.17
CA VAL A 25 -32.90 -6.48 -1.14
C VAL A 25 -33.65 -7.60 -1.87
N ALA A 26 -33.25 -8.85 -1.64
CA ALA A 26 -34.09 -10.00 -1.91
C ALA A 26 -34.01 -10.95 -0.72
N GLY A 27 -35.02 -10.87 0.15
CA GLY A 27 -35.33 -11.88 1.13
C GLY A 27 -36.13 -13.02 0.48
N GLY A 28 -35.82 -14.25 0.86
CA GLY A 28 -36.55 -15.45 0.49
C GLY A 28 -36.13 -16.59 1.42
N SER A 29 -36.85 -16.73 2.53
CA SER A 29 -36.67 -17.78 3.54
C SER A 29 -37.54 -18.99 3.18
N ALA A 30 -36.98 -20.21 3.23
CA ALA A 30 -37.74 -21.41 3.53
C ALA A 30 -36.84 -22.59 3.99
N ALA A 31 -37.02 -22.90 5.27
CA ALA A 31 -37.18 -24.24 5.85
C ALA A 31 -35.96 -25.19 5.99
N CYS A 32 -35.65 -25.42 7.27
CA CYS A 32 -34.92 -26.56 7.81
C CYS A 32 -35.54 -27.91 7.43
N ALA A 33 -34.68 -28.90 7.17
CA ALA A 33 -34.98 -30.29 7.48
C ALA A 33 -33.69 -31.03 7.86
N ASP A 34 -33.65 -31.38 9.13
CA ASP A 34 -32.80 -32.37 9.78
C ASP A 34 -32.83 -33.73 9.04
N ARG A 35 -31.68 -34.38 8.91
CA ARG A 35 -31.57 -35.83 8.79
C ARG A 35 -30.15 -36.31 9.12
N SER A 36 -30.07 -36.95 10.28
CA SER A 36 -28.98 -37.75 10.81
C SER A 36 -28.48 -38.89 9.90
N SER A 37 -27.14 -39.01 9.74
CA SER A 37 -26.22 -40.18 9.81
C SER A 37 -26.67 -41.59 9.31
N PRO A 38 -25.77 -42.45 8.74
CA PRO A 38 -24.52 -42.87 9.41
C PRO A 38 -23.28 -43.22 8.55
N ARG A 39 -22.18 -43.34 9.31
CA ARG A 39 -20.82 -43.87 9.07
C ARG A 39 -20.61 -44.84 7.89
N GLY A 40 -19.51 -44.64 7.18
CA GLY A 40 -18.85 -45.64 6.32
C GLY A 40 -17.34 -45.37 6.24
N SER A 41 -16.56 -46.29 6.79
CA SER A 41 -15.09 -46.34 6.78
C SER A 41 -14.57 -46.85 5.44
N SER A 42 -13.47 -46.31 4.91
CA SER A 42 -12.42 -47.10 4.21
C SER A 42 -11.24 -46.25 3.71
N ALA A 43 -10.06 -46.51 4.30
CA ALA A 43 -8.71 -46.63 3.72
C ALA A 43 -8.17 -45.62 2.68
N ALA A 44 -7.01 -45.03 3.02
CA ALA A 44 -5.98 -44.54 2.10
C ALA A 44 -5.32 -45.73 1.35
N PRO A 45 -4.66 -45.55 0.17
CA PRO A 45 -3.33 -44.90 0.14
C PRO A 45 -3.02 -44.10 -1.14
N GLY A 46 -1.96 -43.29 -1.07
CA GLY A 46 -1.35 -42.65 -2.24
C GLY A 46 -0.32 -41.62 -1.82
N THR A 47 0.89 -42.09 -1.54
CA THR A 47 2.09 -41.28 -1.29
C THR A 47 2.41 -40.46 -2.54
N GLY A 48 1.95 -39.22 -2.57
CA GLY A 48 2.50 -38.20 -3.45
C GLY A 48 3.68 -37.57 -2.74
N ASP A 49 4.87 -37.67 -3.32
CA ASP A 49 6.06 -36.96 -2.88
C ASP A 49 5.68 -35.50 -2.62
N ALA A 50 5.76 -35.11 -1.35
CA ALA A 50 5.84 -33.71 -0.98
C ALA A 50 7.12 -33.21 -1.65
N ALA A 51 6.95 -32.48 -2.76
CA ALA A 51 8.01 -31.65 -3.29
C ALA A 51 8.45 -30.75 -2.14
N ASP A 52 9.62 -31.08 -1.60
CA ASP A 52 10.37 -30.31 -0.65
C ASP A 52 10.57 -28.92 -1.26
N ALA A 53 9.63 -28.02 -0.96
CA ALA A 53 9.79 -26.60 -1.19
C ALA A 53 10.85 -26.16 -0.18
N THR A 54 12.11 -26.47 -0.49
CA THR A 54 13.26 -25.95 0.21
C THR A 54 13.13 -24.45 0.19
N SER A 55 12.72 -23.90 1.33
CA SER A 55 12.79 -22.51 1.68
C SER A 55 14.20 -22.03 1.35
N GLY A 56 14.35 -21.33 0.24
CA GLY A 56 15.57 -20.61 -0.06
C GLY A 56 15.79 -19.64 1.07
N ALA A 57 16.79 -19.90 1.91
CA ALA A 57 17.19 -18.98 2.97
C ALA A 57 17.35 -17.58 2.37
N PRO A 58 16.89 -16.51 3.06
CA PRO A 58 17.04 -15.17 2.54
C PRO A 58 18.53 -14.93 2.24
N SER A 59 18.80 -14.47 1.03
CA SER A 59 20.11 -13.94 0.63
C SER A 59 20.60 -13.01 1.75
N ALA A 60 21.88 -13.11 2.12
CA ALA A 60 22.45 -12.21 3.11
C ALA A 60 22.02 -10.77 2.81
N ILE A 61 21.54 -10.04 3.83
CA ILE A 61 21.04 -8.67 3.65
C ILE A 61 22.10 -7.90 2.86
N PRO A 62 21.77 -7.38 1.67
CA PRO A 62 22.75 -6.67 0.87
C PRO A 62 23.34 -5.53 1.68
N THR A 63 24.62 -5.25 1.50
CA THR A 63 25.30 -4.14 2.16
C THR A 63 25.48 -3.00 1.18
N GLY A 64 25.35 -1.76 1.64
CA GLY A 64 25.60 -0.58 0.82
C GLY A 64 24.51 0.49 0.95
N PRO A 65 24.71 1.64 0.28
CA PRO A 65 23.72 2.71 0.29
C PRO A 65 22.42 2.23 -0.36
N LEU A 66 21.29 2.72 0.16
CA LEU A 66 19.98 2.52 -0.45
C LEU A 66 19.78 3.55 -1.55
N ALA A 67 19.66 3.10 -2.80
CA ALA A 67 19.11 3.90 -3.89
C ALA A 67 17.60 3.71 -3.93
N TRP A 68 16.86 4.72 -4.38
CA TRP A 68 15.41 4.63 -4.46
C TRP A 68 14.85 5.48 -5.60
N THR A 69 13.68 5.08 -6.08
CA THR A 69 12.79 5.90 -6.89
C THR A 69 11.34 5.63 -6.52
N SER A 70 10.43 6.53 -6.86
CA SER A 70 8.99 6.39 -6.68
C SER A 70 8.31 6.72 -7.98
N VAL A 71 7.49 5.81 -8.49
CA VAL A 71 6.77 5.97 -9.76
C VAL A 71 5.28 6.14 -9.51
N GLU A 72 4.77 7.32 -9.87
CA GLU A 72 3.34 7.64 -9.82
C GLU A 72 2.63 6.98 -11.02
N GLN A 73 1.62 6.17 -10.74
CA GLN A 73 0.78 5.50 -11.71
C GLN A 73 -0.34 6.47 -12.13
N THR A 74 -0.09 7.24 -13.20
CA THR A 74 -0.98 8.35 -13.60
C THR A 74 -2.20 7.91 -14.40
N ASP A 75 -2.25 6.64 -14.82
CA ASP A 75 -3.30 6.14 -15.71
C ASP A 75 -4.57 5.71 -14.94
N ALA A 76 -4.54 5.77 -13.60
CA ALA A 76 -5.68 5.53 -12.73
C ALA A 76 -6.40 6.82 -12.31
N ALA A 77 -7.70 6.68 -11.99
CA ALA A 77 -8.51 7.76 -11.42
C ALA A 77 -7.99 8.27 -10.07
N PHE A 78 -7.24 7.43 -9.35
CA PHE A 78 -6.56 7.74 -8.09
C PHE A 78 -5.08 7.39 -8.26
N PRO A 79 -4.21 8.36 -8.58
CA PRO A 79 -2.79 8.09 -8.79
C PRO A 79 -2.15 7.55 -7.53
N VAL A 80 -1.47 6.42 -7.67
CA VAL A 80 -0.78 5.69 -6.59
C VAL A 80 0.70 5.58 -6.94
N ASN A 81 1.56 5.55 -5.94
CA ASN A 81 2.98 5.36 -6.13
C ASN A 81 3.39 3.93 -5.84
N VAL A 82 4.30 3.41 -6.65
CA VAL A 82 5.11 2.24 -6.31
C VAL A 82 6.52 2.73 -5.99
N SER A 83 7.04 2.35 -4.83
CA SER A 83 8.42 2.67 -4.45
C SER A 83 9.36 1.53 -4.82
N VAL A 84 10.48 1.87 -5.45
CA VAL A 84 11.56 0.92 -5.80
C VAL A 84 12.74 1.23 -4.91
N LEU A 85 13.14 0.26 -4.07
CA LEU A 85 14.25 0.38 -3.13
C LEU A 85 15.35 -0.59 -3.54
N VAL A 86 16.57 -0.09 -3.80
CA VAL A 86 17.67 -0.88 -4.36
C VAL A 86 18.87 -0.82 -3.44
N ARG A 87 19.45 -1.99 -3.13
CA ARG A 87 20.72 -2.12 -2.42
C ARG A 87 21.55 -3.22 -3.04
N GLY A 88 22.76 -2.87 -3.48
CA GLY A 88 23.60 -3.78 -4.26
C GLY A 88 22.94 -4.11 -5.60
N ASP A 89 22.80 -5.40 -5.89
CA ASP A 89 22.16 -5.96 -7.08
C ASP A 89 20.72 -6.44 -6.82
N GLN A 90 20.13 -6.05 -5.70
CA GLN A 90 18.81 -6.48 -5.28
C GLN A 90 17.87 -5.31 -5.06
N ALA A 91 16.58 -5.56 -5.29
CA ALA A 91 15.52 -4.59 -5.17
C ALA A 91 14.31 -5.12 -4.39
N VAL A 92 13.63 -4.18 -3.71
CA VAL A 92 12.33 -4.35 -3.09
C VAL A 92 11.36 -3.38 -3.74
N LEU A 93 10.19 -3.88 -4.13
CA LEU A 93 9.06 -3.03 -4.47
C LEU A 93 8.20 -2.85 -3.22
N VAL A 94 7.79 -1.62 -2.94
CA VAL A 94 6.75 -1.32 -1.94
C VAL A 94 5.50 -0.88 -2.70
N ASP A 95 4.43 -1.65 -2.50
CA ASP A 95 3.21 -1.72 -3.29
C ASP A 95 3.42 -2.24 -4.73
N ALA A 96 2.33 -2.62 -5.39
CA ALA A 96 2.32 -3.14 -6.76
C ALA A 96 1.55 -2.24 -7.75
N GLY A 97 0.94 -1.17 -7.26
CA GLY A 97 0.10 -0.28 -8.05
C GLY A 97 -1.16 -1.00 -8.55
N HIS A 98 -1.75 -0.45 -9.62
CA HIS A 98 -2.93 -1.02 -10.27
C HIS A 98 -2.55 -1.92 -11.46
N GLU A 99 -3.50 -2.72 -11.96
CA GLU A 99 -3.35 -3.47 -13.21
C GLU A 99 -2.86 -2.56 -14.36
N GLY A 100 -1.82 -2.98 -15.09
CA GLY A 100 -1.16 -2.17 -16.11
C GLY A 100 0.01 -1.31 -15.62
N SER A 101 0.29 -1.26 -14.30
CA SER A 101 1.43 -0.50 -13.74
C SER A 101 2.79 -1.11 -14.12
N VAL A 102 2.82 -2.35 -14.60
CA VAL A 102 4.05 -3.13 -14.79
C VAL A 102 5.09 -2.41 -15.67
N ASP A 103 4.70 -1.78 -16.77
CA ASP A 103 5.66 -1.15 -17.68
C ASP A 103 6.31 0.12 -17.08
N SER A 104 5.54 0.90 -16.30
CA SER A 104 6.08 2.08 -15.61
C SER A 104 7.05 1.67 -14.49
N ILE A 105 6.75 0.59 -13.75
CA ILE A 105 7.63 0.01 -12.74
C ILE A 105 8.92 -0.50 -13.37
N GLY A 106 8.83 -1.20 -14.51
CA GLY A 106 9.99 -1.67 -15.27
C GLY A 106 10.90 -0.53 -15.75
N THR A 107 10.29 0.58 -16.17
CA THR A 107 11.02 1.81 -16.53
C THR A 107 11.70 2.42 -15.30
N ALA A 108 11.03 2.44 -14.16
CA ALA A 108 11.58 2.96 -12.90
C ALA A 108 12.78 2.12 -12.42
N LEU A 109 12.67 0.79 -12.44
CA LEU A 109 13.77 -0.15 -12.16
C LEU A 109 14.99 0.17 -13.03
N THR A 110 14.79 0.25 -14.35
CA THR A 110 15.85 0.57 -15.31
C THR A 110 16.50 1.92 -15.02
N GLY A 111 15.69 2.92 -14.64
CA GLY A 111 16.15 4.26 -14.29
C GLY A 111 17.05 4.31 -13.04
N VAL A 112 16.90 3.35 -12.13
CA VAL A 112 17.79 3.19 -10.96
C VAL A 112 18.86 2.10 -11.16
N GLY A 113 19.02 1.61 -12.39
CA GLY A 113 20.13 0.76 -12.82
C GLY A 113 19.97 -0.73 -12.56
N VAL A 114 18.75 -1.21 -12.31
CA VAL A 114 18.44 -2.64 -12.10
C VAL A 114 17.30 -3.12 -13.00
N GLY A 115 17.20 -4.43 -13.24
CA GLY A 115 16.07 -5.05 -13.93
C GLY A 115 15.14 -5.83 -13.00
N TRP A 116 14.11 -6.44 -13.58
CA TRP A 116 13.14 -7.27 -12.86
C TRP A 116 13.79 -8.47 -12.15
N GLU A 117 14.86 -9.02 -12.72
CA GLU A 117 15.66 -10.08 -12.12
C GLU A 117 16.36 -9.68 -10.82
N SER A 118 16.41 -8.40 -10.49
CA SER A 118 16.93 -7.88 -9.22
C SER A 118 15.87 -7.84 -8.13
N VAL A 119 14.57 -7.90 -8.46
CA VAL A 119 13.49 -7.82 -7.48
C VAL A 119 13.41 -9.12 -6.66
N ARG A 120 13.55 -9.01 -5.34
CA ARG A 120 13.51 -10.14 -4.39
C ARG A 120 12.25 -10.14 -3.53
N TYR A 121 11.69 -8.97 -3.27
CA TYR A 121 10.53 -8.81 -2.41
C TYR A 121 9.55 -7.79 -3.00
N VAL A 122 8.26 -8.06 -2.82
CA VAL A 122 7.17 -7.10 -3.05
C VAL A 122 6.43 -6.97 -1.73
N ILE A 123 6.55 -5.82 -1.07
CA ILE A 123 5.91 -5.54 0.22
C ILE A 123 4.66 -4.71 -0.03
N LEU A 124 3.49 -5.26 0.24
CA LEU A 124 2.21 -4.57 0.13
C LEU A 124 1.87 -3.93 1.47
N THR A 125 1.63 -2.63 1.46
CA THR A 125 1.45 -1.84 2.68
C THR A 125 0.07 -2.00 3.30
N HIS A 126 -0.96 -2.15 2.47
CA HIS A 126 -2.35 -2.40 2.86
C HIS A 126 -3.16 -2.97 1.69
N ARG A 127 -4.35 -3.51 1.96
CA ARG A 127 -5.16 -4.28 1.00
C ARG A 127 -5.88 -3.50 -0.11
N HIS A 128 -5.76 -2.18 -0.20
CA HIS A 128 -6.55 -1.44 -1.19
C HIS A 128 -6.14 -1.81 -2.63
N ASP A 129 -7.13 -1.84 -3.53
CA ASP A 129 -6.97 -2.34 -4.90
C ASP A 129 -5.97 -1.52 -5.73
N ASP A 130 -5.89 -0.22 -5.49
CA ASP A 130 -4.93 0.67 -6.13
C ASP A 130 -3.49 0.38 -5.72
N HIS A 131 -3.25 -0.31 -4.61
CA HIS A 131 -1.92 -0.73 -4.19
C HIS A 131 -1.58 -2.18 -4.58
N THR A 132 -2.59 -3.02 -4.80
CA THR A 132 -2.42 -4.48 -4.85
C THR A 132 -2.81 -5.12 -6.18
N SER A 133 -3.66 -4.50 -6.99
CA SER A 133 -4.19 -5.17 -8.20
C SER A 133 -3.13 -5.43 -9.28
N GLY A 134 -2.03 -4.67 -9.31
CA GLY A 134 -0.87 -4.94 -10.19
C GLY A 134 -0.01 -6.14 -9.78
N LEU A 135 -0.28 -6.77 -8.63
CA LEU A 135 0.59 -7.79 -8.04
C LEU A 135 0.81 -8.99 -8.98
N ALA A 136 -0.21 -9.45 -9.69
CA ALA A 136 -0.08 -10.63 -10.55
C ALA A 136 0.94 -10.40 -11.68
N GLU A 137 0.85 -9.26 -12.37
CA GLU A 137 1.78 -8.86 -13.45
C GLU A 137 3.20 -8.66 -12.92
N VAL A 138 3.33 -8.01 -11.76
CA VAL A 138 4.63 -7.82 -11.09
C VAL A 138 5.28 -9.17 -10.77
N LEU A 139 4.53 -10.12 -10.24
CA LEU A 139 5.02 -11.44 -9.89
C LEU A 139 5.34 -12.32 -11.11
N GLU A 140 4.70 -12.07 -12.26
CA GLU A 140 5.06 -12.69 -13.53
C GLU A 140 6.41 -12.16 -14.05
N ARG A 141 6.63 -10.84 -13.99
CA ARG A 141 7.89 -10.21 -14.40
C ARG A 141 9.05 -10.53 -13.46
N ALA A 142 8.78 -10.64 -12.16
CA ALA A 142 9.77 -10.94 -11.12
C ALA A 142 9.51 -12.33 -10.50
N PRO A 143 9.86 -13.42 -11.20
CA PRO A 143 9.58 -14.78 -10.72
C PRO A 143 10.30 -15.10 -9.40
N ALA A 144 11.46 -14.49 -9.14
CA ALA A 144 12.22 -14.65 -7.90
C ALA A 144 11.66 -13.85 -6.70
N ALA A 145 10.69 -12.95 -6.92
CA ALA A 145 10.17 -12.09 -5.87
C ALA A 145 9.21 -12.84 -4.93
N VAL A 146 9.34 -12.61 -3.63
CA VAL A 146 8.39 -13.12 -2.62
C VAL A 146 7.38 -12.01 -2.30
N PRO A 147 6.06 -12.23 -2.49
CA PRO A 147 5.06 -11.28 -2.06
C PRO A 147 4.90 -11.33 -0.53
N MET A 148 4.82 -10.16 0.07
CA MET A 148 4.73 -9.95 1.51
C MET A 148 3.68 -8.89 1.81
N ALA A 149 2.97 -9.03 2.92
CA ALA A 149 2.01 -8.04 3.38
C ALA A 149 1.84 -8.16 4.90
N ALA A 150 1.29 -7.14 5.54
CA ALA A 150 0.92 -7.25 6.95
C ALA A 150 -0.01 -8.44 7.20
N GLU A 151 0.22 -9.20 8.27
CA GLU A 151 -0.49 -10.45 8.56
C GLU A 151 -2.02 -10.30 8.52
N LEU A 152 -2.54 -9.17 9.00
CA LEU A 152 -3.97 -8.88 9.03
C LEU A 152 -4.57 -8.56 7.65
N GLU A 153 -3.75 -8.15 6.69
CA GLU A 153 -4.18 -7.78 5.33
C GLU A 153 -4.15 -9.00 4.39
N VAL A 154 -3.33 -10.02 4.68
CA VAL A 154 -3.14 -11.21 3.83
C VAL A 154 -4.46 -11.85 3.36
N PRO A 155 -5.49 -12.07 4.21
CA PRO A 155 -6.73 -12.73 3.77
C PRO A 155 -7.53 -11.95 2.72
N GLU A 156 -7.30 -10.64 2.61
CA GLU A 156 -8.04 -9.73 1.75
C GLU A 156 -7.32 -9.44 0.43
N ILE A 157 -6.06 -9.86 0.29
CA ILE A 157 -5.24 -9.58 -0.90
C ILE A 157 -5.28 -10.78 -1.85
N VAL A 158 -5.69 -10.53 -3.10
CA VAL A 158 -5.63 -11.52 -4.18
C VAL A 158 -4.19 -11.64 -4.68
N SER A 159 -3.64 -12.85 -4.64
CA SER A 159 -2.28 -13.11 -5.11
C SER A 159 -2.17 -14.46 -5.82
N PRO A 160 -1.41 -14.57 -6.93
CA PRO A 160 -1.15 -15.85 -7.60
C PRO A 160 -0.17 -16.75 -6.83
N ARG A 161 0.48 -16.24 -5.79
CA ARG A 161 1.44 -16.96 -4.94
C ARG A 161 1.14 -16.71 -3.45
N PRO A 162 1.44 -17.66 -2.53
CA PRO A 162 1.28 -17.43 -1.11
C PRO A 162 2.00 -16.17 -0.65
N ILE A 163 1.29 -15.30 0.07
CA ILE A 163 1.86 -14.08 0.65
C ILE A 163 2.51 -14.45 1.98
N THR A 164 3.75 -14.01 2.19
CA THR A 164 4.43 -14.15 3.48
C THR A 164 3.92 -13.04 4.42
N PRO A 165 3.35 -13.39 5.59
CA PRO A 165 2.87 -12.40 6.54
C PRO A 165 4.03 -11.65 7.20
N LEU A 166 3.86 -10.34 7.38
CA LEU A 166 4.76 -9.44 8.10
C LEU A 166 4.09 -8.96 9.38
N ARG A 167 4.92 -8.72 10.41
CA ARG A 167 4.54 -8.20 11.72
C ARG A 167 5.40 -6.99 12.10
N ASP A 168 4.90 -6.20 13.03
CA ASP A 168 5.65 -5.09 13.63
C ASP A 168 7.05 -5.54 14.10
N GLY A 169 8.07 -4.79 13.71
CA GLY A 169 9.46 -5.04 14.08
C GLY A 169 10.18 -6.09 13.23
N ASP A 170 9.50 -6.75 12.28
CA ASP A 170 10.18 -7.62 11.32
C ASP A 170 11.22 -6.83 10.50
N GLU A 171 12.28 -7.52 10.08
CA GLU A 171 13.32 -6.96 9.22
C GLU A 171 13.40 -7.75 7.91
N VAL A 172 13.16 -7.06 6.80
CA VAL A 172 13.25 -7.61 5.45
C VAL A 172 14.20 -6.72 4.67
N PHE A 173 15.25 -7.29 4.06
CA PHE A 173 16.17 -6.51 3.23
C PHE A 173 16.86 -5.34 4.00
N GLY A 174 17.05 -5.44 5.32
CA GLY A 174 17.56 -4.34 6.14
C GLY A 174 16.55 -3.19 6.35
N LEU A 175 15.31 -3.37 5.90
CA LEU A 175 14.18 -2.48 6.11
C LEU A 175 13.38 -3.00 7.31
N LYS A 176 13.00 -2.09 8.20
CA LYS A 176 12.14 -2.37 9.34
C LYS A 176 10.68 -2.24 8.93
N ILE A 177 9.88 -3.21 9.31
CA ILE A 177 8.42 -3.16 9.21
C ILE A 177 7.88 -2.50 10.48
N ILE A 178 7.03 -1.50 10.31
CA ILE A 178 6.44 -0.74 11.41
C ILE A 178 4.93 -0.75 11.22
N ASP A 179 4.20 -1.31 12.18
CA ASP A 179 2.75 -1.23 12.20
C ASP A 179 2.33 0.25 12.30
N SER A 180 1.49 0.65 11.36
CA SER A 180 0.89 1.98 11.29
C SER A 180 -0.62 1.88 11.00
N PRO A 181 -1.39 1.15 11.84
CA PRO A 181 -2.80 0.88 11.60
C PRO A 181 -3.66 2.14 11.68
N GLY A 182 -4.88 2.05 11.15
CA GLY A 182 -5.89 3.09 11.19
C GLY A 182 -6.48 3.39 9.81
N HIS A 183 -5.64 3.51 8.78
CA HIS A 183 -6.11 3.58 7.38
C HIS A 183 -6.83 2.28 7.01
N THR A 184 -6.13 1.16 7.17
CA THR A 184 -6.70 -0.17 7.35
C THR A 184 -6.24 -0.74 8.70
N GLN A 185 -6.83 -1.84 9.14
CA GLN A 185 -6.50 -2.44 10.44
C GLN A 185 -5.05 -2.96 10.51
N GLY A 186 -4.47 -3.38 9.39
CA GLY A 186 -3.11 -3.89 9.30
C GLY A 186 -2.17 -3.03 8.44
N THR A 187 -2.46 -1.75 8.22
CA THR A 187 -1.53 -0.89 7.45
C THR A 187 -0.13 -0.91 8.08
N ILE A 188 0.90 -1.13 7.26
CA ILE A 188 2.30 -1.07 7.66
C ILE A 188 3.05 0.05 6.92
N SER A 189 4.08 0.58 7.58
CA SER A 189 5.10 1.44 7.01
C SER A 189 6.43 0.71 6.92
N VAL A 190 7.27 1.08 5.96
CA VAL A 190 8.58 0.47 5.72
C VAL A 190 9.67 1.51 5.98
N TYR A 191 10.61 1.21 6.87
CA TYR A 191 11.63 2.19 7.29
C TYR A 191 13.06 1.67 7.11
N ASP A 192 13.88 2.47 6.46
CA ASP A 192 15.32 2.25 6.37
C ASP A 192 16.08 3.15 7.36
N PRO A 193 16.70 2.59 8.42
CA PRO A 193 17.42 3.40 9.41
C PRO A 193 18.73 3.98 8.90
N GLN A 194 19.37 3.38 7.89
CA GLN A 194 20.65 3.86 7.37
C GLN A 194 20.46 5.06 6.44
N ALA A 195 19.49 4.96 5.54
CA ALA A 195 19.10 6.01 4.61
C ALA A 195 18.19 7.07 5.25
N ARG A 196 17.61 6.78 6.44
CA ARG A 196 16.60 7.60 7.10
C ARG A 196 15.40 7.85 6.18
N LEU A 197 14.95 6.77 5.53
CA LEU A 197 13.90 6.80 4.53
C LEU A 197 12.69 6.03 5.07
N LEU A 198 11.53 6.67 5.04
CA LEU A 198 10.25 6.09 5.42
C LEU A 198 9.37 5.95 4.18
N VAL A 199 8.79 4.78 3.93
CA VAL A 199 7.67 4.59 3.03
C VAL A 199 6.41 4.50 3.89
N ALA A 200 5.57 5.52 3.84
CA ALA A 200 4.36 5.66 4.66
C ALA A 200 3.12 5.67 3.75
N SER A 201 2.83 4.54 3.14
CA SER A 201 1.63 4.35 2.31
C SER A 201 0.40 4.17 3.21
N GLY A 202 -0.69 4.91 2.96
CA GLY A 202 -1.91 4.88 3.76
C GLY A 202 -1.89 5.68 5.08
N ALA A 203 -0.76 5.73 5.79
CA ALA A 203 -0.66 6.43 7.08
C ALA A 203 -0.74 7.96 6.93
N MET A 204 -0.04 8.52 5.95
CA MET A 204 -0.02 9.95 5.66
C MET A 204 0.16 10.20 4.17
N SER A 205 -0.28 11.35 3.71
CA SER A 205 -0.17 11.77 2.31
C SER A 205 0.28 13.22 2.22
N ARG A 206 0.69 13.63 1.02
CA ARG A 206 1.06 15.01 0.76
C ARG A 206 0.05 15.71 -0.14
N LEU A 207 -0.57 16.78 0.37
CA LEU A 207 -1.47 17.63 -0.41
C LEU A 207 -0.70 18.74 -1.14
N GLY A 208 -0.90 18.85 -2.45
CA GLY A 208 -0.41 19.94 -3.28
C GLY A 208 0.95 19.73 -3.96
N SER A 209 1.15 20.36 -5.11
CA SER A 209 2.31 20.16 -6.01
C SER A 209 3.57 20.96 -5.64
N ARG A 210 3.52 21.80 -4.58
CA ARG A 210 4.62 22.69 -4.19
C ARG A 210 5.51 22.11 -3.10
N GLN A 211 6.83 22.22 -3.28
CA GLN A 211 7.83 22.13 -2.20
C GLN A 211 7.38 23.03 -1.05
N GLY A 212 7.04 22.45 0.12
CA GLY A 212 6.47 23.15 1.28
C GLY A 212 4.96 22.98 1.53
N GLY A 213 4.22 22.25 0.70
CA GLY A 213 2.87 21.77 1.07
C GLY A 213 2.96 20.81 2.26
N GLY A 214 2.18 21.06 3.31
CA GLY A 214 2.19 20.29 4.55
C GLY A 214 1.76 18.84 4.35
N LEU A 215 2.20 17.97 5.26
CA LEU A 215 1.67 16.61 5.34
C LEU A 215 0.25 16.65 5.89
N VAL A 216 -0.54 15.67 5.48
CA VAL A 216 -1.84 15.39 6.06
C VAL A 216 -1.93 13.94 6.46
N GLY A 217 -2.73 13.66 7.50
CA GLY A 217 -3.04 12.29 7.88
C GLY A 217 -3.86 11.57 6.81
N SER A 218 -4.17 10.31 7.11
CA SER A 218 -5.00 9.48 6.25
C SER A 218 -6.36 10.13 5.94
N ASN A 219 -6.86 9.93 4.72
CA ASN A 219 -8.07 10.57 4.21
C ASN A 219 -9.32 10.14 5.02
N PRO A 220 -10.03 11.06 5.71
CA PRO A 220 -11.22 10.75 6.52
C PRO A 220 -12.31 9.93 5.84
N ALA A 221 -12.44 10.02 4.51
CA ALA A 221 -13.45 9.25 3.79
C ALA A 221 -13.07 7.76 3.57
N GLY A 222 -11.79 7.40 3.73
CA GLY A 222 -11.26 6.05 3.45
C GLY A 222 -10.48 5.41 4.60
N THR A 223 -10.42 6.06 5.77
CA THR A 223 -9.72 5.57 6.96
C THR A 223 -10.66 4.77 7.86
N PHE A 224 -10.27 3.55 8.22
CA PHE A 224 -11.02 2.67 9.12
C PHE A 224 -11.17 3.24 10.54
N ASP A 225 -10.09 3.74 11.13
CA ASP A 225 -10.04 4.31 12.48
C ASP A 225 -9.09 5.51 12.50
N GLN A 226 -9.68 6.72 12.57
CA GLN A 226 -8.96 7.99 12.53
C GLN A 226 -8.12 8.26 13.78
N PRO A 227 -8.63 8.09 15.02
CA PRO A 227 -7.80 8.14 16.21
C PRO A 227 -6.59 7.20 16.16
N GLN A 228 -6.77 5.96 15.71
CA GLN A 228 -5.67 5.00 15.57
C GLN A 228 -4.66 5.44 14.50
N ALA A 229 -5.15 5.98 13.37
CA ALA A 229 -4.26 6.53 12.34
C ALA A 229 -3.42 7.69 12.88
N ALA A 230 -4.00 8.55 13.73
CA ALA A 230 -3.27 9.62 14.40
C ALA A 230 -2.19 9.09 15.36
N ASP A 231 -2.50 8.07 16.15
CA ASP A 231 -1.52 7.42 17.03
C ASP A 231 -0.36 6.80 16.24
N SER A 232 -0.66 6.18 15.09
CA SER A 232 0.35 5.68 14.16
C SER A 232 1.26 6.78 13.64
N ILE A 233 0.70 7.94 13.26
CA ILE A 233 1.50 9.10 12.81
C ILE A 233 2.41 9.60 13.94
N ARG A 234 1.91 9.68 15.18
CA ARG A 234 2.72 10.07 16.35
C ARG A 234 3.88 9.11 16.58
N ARG A 235 3.64 7.79 16.47
CA ARG A 235 4.70 6.78 16.57
C ARG A 235 5.74 6.90 15.45
N LEU A 236 5.32 7.21 14.23
CA LEU A 236 6.24 7.43 13.10
C LEU A 236 7.08 8.69 13.27
N ALA A 237 6.60 9.70 14.00
CA ALA A 237 7.34 10.92 14.33
C ALA A 237 8.56 10.66 15.23
N ASP A 238 8.55 9.59 16.02
CA ASP A 238 9.69 9.22 16.86
C ASP A 238 10.91 8.67 16.07
N LEU A 239 10.76 8.48 14.75
CA LEU A 239 11.82 7.96 13.87
C LEU A 239 12.73 9.09 13.35
N ASP A 240 14.02 8.80 13.19
CA ASP A 240 14.95 9.70 12.49
C ASP A 240 14.73 9.60 10.96
N VAL A 241 13.88 10.48 10.42
CA VAL A 241 13.44 10.47 9.02
C VAL A 241 13.92 11.71 8.28
N ARG A 242 14.58 11.50 7.13
CA ARG A 242 15.00 12.58 6.21
C ARG A 242 14.23 12.57 4.90
N THR A 243 13.73 11.41 4.49
CA THR A 243 12.95 11.24 3.26
C THR A 243 11.69 10.45 3.55
N VAL A 244 10.55 10.90 3.02
CA VAL A 244 9.30 10.13 3.02
C VAL A 244 8.85 9.88 1.60
N LEU A 245 8.58 8.61 1.29
CA LEU A 245 7.87 8.16 0.10
C LEU A 245 6.43 7.87 0.52
N PHE A 246 5.47 8.32 -0.28
CA PHE A 246 4.05 8.18 0.02
C PHE A 246 3.40 7.21 -0.94
N GLY A 247 2.29 6.59 -0.53
CA GLY A 247 1.40 5.87 -1.44
C GLY A 247 0.73 6.79 -2.46
N HIS A 248 0.51 8.06 -2.11
CA HIS A 248 -0.05 9.07 -3.01
C HIS A 248 0.70 10.40 -2.89
N GLY A 249 0.99 11.01 -4.04
CA GLY A 249 1.63 12.32 -4.12
C GLY A 249 3.16 12.28 -4.07
N LYS A 250 3.80 13.45 -4.18
CA LYS A 250 5.25 13.53 -4.40
C LYS A 250 6.05 13.24 -3.14
N PRO A 251 7.18 12.49 -3.24
CA PRO A 251 8.12 12.32 -2.14
C PRO A 251 8.52 13.63 -1.44
N LEU A 252 8.79 13.54 -0.14
CA LEU A 252 9.31 14.64 0.66
C LEU A 252 10.77 14.33 1.01
N THR A 253 11.70 15.00 0.32
CA THR A 253 13.16 14.75 0.45
C THR A 253 13.90 15.79 1.27
N LYS A 254 13.19 16.81 1.79
CA LYS A 254 13.75 17.89 2.62
C LYS A 254 12.73 18.28 3.69
N GLY A 255 13.20 18.42 4.94
CA GLY A 255 12.37 18.82 6.08
C GLY A 255 11.28 17.80 6.42
N ALA A 256 11.53 16.52 6.14
CA ALA A 256 10.57 15.45 6.39
C ALA A 256 10.33 15.24 7.89
N ASP A 257 11.41 15.19 8.68
CA ASP A 257 11.43 15.23 10.15
C ASP A 257 10.44 16.26 10.70
N ARG A 258 10.68 17.54 10.39
CA ARG A 258 9.86 18.63 10.89
C ARG A 258 8.40 18.54 10.41
N ALA A 259 8.19 18.12 9.17
CA ALA A 259 6.84 18.03 8.62
C ALA A 259 6.02 16.91 9.28
N ILE A 260 6.67 15.80 9.67
CA ILE A 260 6.03 14.71 10.42
C ILE A 260 5.73 15.20 11.84
N ASP A 261 6.67 15.88 12.51
CA ASP A 261 6.48 16.44 13.85
C ASP A 261 5.31 17.44 13.87
N ASP A 262 5.29 18.37 12.91
CA ASP A 262 4.24 19.39 12.79
C ASP A 262 2.86 18.73 12.56
N LEU A 263 2.80 17.65 11.76
CA LEU A 263 1.56 16.88 11.57
C LEU A 263 1.16 16.14 12.85
N ALA A 264 2.07 15.41 13.48
CA ALA A 264 1.81 14.65 14.70
C ALA A 264 1.31 15.53 15.86
N ALA A 265 1.86 16.75 15.98
CA ALA A 265 1.43 17.74 16.97
C ALA A 265 0.05 18.36 16.68
N SER A 266 -0.44 18.26 15.44
CA SER A 266 -1.72 18.84 15.01
C SER A 266 -2.92 17.89 15.16
N LEU A 267 -2.67 16.60 15.39
CA LEU A 267 -3.67 15.54 15.48
C LEU A 267 -4.12 15.28 16.91
#